data_AF-A0A6A7M3R7-F1
#
_entry.id   AF-A0A6A7M3R7-F1
#
_cell.length_a   1.000
_cell.length_b   1.000
_cell.length_c   1.000
_cell.angle_alpha   90.00
_cell.angle_beta   90.00
_cell.angle_gamma   90.00
#
_symmetry.space_group_name_H-M   'P 1'
#
loop_
_entity.id
_entity.type
_entity.pdbx_description
1 polymer ?
#
loop_
_entity_poly.entity_id
_entity_poly.type
_entity_poly.pdbx_seq_one_letter_code
_entity_poly.pdbx_strand_id
1 'polypeptide(L)'
;MRDVCLLEQLSRWRERHGEALQVTVALSDLAPTAADQGAWPALQFQTGLVHEVVQRNLTPGAGNEMAFLAGPPPMVEATLRSLVLQARFPPARIRFDKFS
;
A
#
# COMPACT_ATOMS: atom_id res chain seq x y z
N MET A 1 4.82 10.05 -12.72
CA MET A 1 4.87 8.65 -12.20
C MET A 1 6.06 7.85 -12.73
N ARG A 2 7.29 8.38 -12.66
CA ARG A 2 8.45 7.75 -13.33
C ARG A 2 8.95 6.47 -12.64
N ASP A 3 8.80 6.40 -11.31
CA ASP A 3 9.34 5.31 -10.48
C ASP A 3 8.30 4.21 -10.20
N VAL A 4 7.05 4.41 -10.62
CA VAL A 4 5.99 3.43 -10.42
C VAL A 4 6.01 2.43 -11.57
N CYS A 5 6.13 1.16 -11.25
CA CYS A 5 6.12 0.07 -12.22
C CYS A 5 4.85 -0.80 -12.08
N LEU A 6 4.63 -1.69 -13.04
CA LEU A 6 3.57 -2.71 -13.05
C LEU A 6 2.11 -2.20 -13.07
N LEU A 7 1.89 -0.90 -13.29
CA LEU A 7 0.54 -0.30 -13.27
C LEU A 7 -0.45 -0.97 -14.22
N GLU A 8 0.00 -1.35 -15.42
CA GLU A 8 -0.85 -2.04 -16.39
C GLU A 8 -1.32 -3.41 -15.86
N GLN A 9 -0.42 -4.19 -15.25
CA GLN A 9 -0.78 -5.49 -14.68
C GLN A 9 -1.67 -5.34 -13.46
N LEU A 10 -1.37 -4.38 -12.58
CA LEU A 10 -2.16 -4.09 -11.40
C LEU A 10 -3.58 -3.62 -11.76
N SER A 11 -3.73 -2.76 -12.78
CA SER A 11 -5.03 -2.31 -13.29
C SER A 11 -5.84 -3.50 -13.81
N ARG A 12 -5.23 -4.35 -14.65
CA ARG A 12 -5.87 -5.56 -15.18
C ARG A 12 -6.31 -6.52 -14.07
N TRP A 13 -5.49 -6.72 -13.04
CA TRP A 13 -5.88 -7.56 -11.90
C TRP A 13 -7.02 -6.93 -11.10
N ARG A 14 -6.97 -5.62 -10.86
CA ARG A 14 -8.04 -4.89 -10.16
C ARG A 14 -9.36 -4.95 -10.91
N GLU A 15 -9.34 -4.84 -12.24
CA GLU A 15 -10.52 -4.98 -13.10
C GLU A 15 -11.06 -6.42 -13.07
N ARG A 16 -10.19 -7.42 -13.17
CA ARG A 16 -10.56 -8.84 -13.17
C ARG A 16 -11.16 -9.30 -11.85
N HIS A 17 -10.66 -8.80 -10.73
CA HIS A 17 -11.01 -9.25 -9.38
C HIS A 17 -11.82 -8.21 -8.60
N GLY A 18 -12.57 -7.34 -9.29
CA GLY A 18 -13.07 -6.09 -8.70
C GLY A 18 -13.65 -6.22 -7.30
N GLU A 19 -13.49 -5.23 -6.41
CA GLU A 19 -13.80 -5.23 -4.96
C GLU A 19 -13.08 -6.29 -4.10
N ALA A 20 -12.85 -7.51 -4.59
CA ALA A 20 -12.04 -8.50 -3.89
C ALA A 20 -10.54 -8.14 -3.88
N LEU A 21 -10.11 -7.28 -4.81
CA LEU A 21 -8.79 -6.66 -4.83
C LEU A 21 -8.96 -5.14 -4.81
N GLN A 22 -8.18 -4.46 -3.97
CA GLN A 22 -8.00 -3.00 -4.03
C GLN A 22 -6.51 -2.71 -4.16
N VAL A 23 -6.17 -1.71 -4.98
CA VAL A 23 -4.78 -1.32 -5.23
C VAL A 23 -4.66 0.17 -5.02
N THR A 24 -3.81 0.56 -4.08
CA THR A 24 -3.51 1.95 -3.75
C THR A 24 -2.04 2.22 -4.01
N VAL A 25 -1.76 3.16 -4.92
CA VAL A 25 -0.42 3.65 -5.23
C VAL A 25 -0.13 4.87 -4.37
N ALA A 26 0.86 4.76 -3.48
CA ALA A 26 1.33 5.86 -2.65
C ALA A 26 2.51 6.58 -3.33
N LEU A 27 2.40 7.90 -3.51
CA LEU A 27 3.47 8.75 -4.05
C LEU A 27 3.97 9.68 -2.94
N SER A 28 5.24 9.56 -2.54
CA SER A 28 5.79 10.32 -1.40
C SER A 28 5.98 11.80 -1.69
N ASP A 29 6.44 12.12 -2.90
CA ASP A 29 6.99 13.45 -3.19
C ASP A 29 6.04 14.29 -4.06
N LEU A 30 5.44 13.68 -5.08
CA LEU A 30 4.58 14.35 -6.06
C LEU A 30 3.18 13.77 -6.02
N ALA A 31 2.18 14.65 -5.90
CA ALA A 31 0.79 14.24 -6.03
C ALA A 31 0.48 13.76 -7.47
N PRO A 32 -0.40 12.76 -7.63
CA PRO A 32 -0.83 12.29 -8.95
C PRO A 32 -1.60 13.40 -9.67
N THR A 33 -1.26 13.67 -10.93
CA THR A 33 -2.02 14.63 -11.74
C THR A 33 -3.39 14.06 -12.14
N ALA A 34 -4.30 14.91 -12.64
CA ALA A 34 -5.57 14.42 -13.19
C ALA A 34 -5.37 13.51 -14.41
N ALA A 35 -4.33 13.77 -15.21
CA ALA A 35 -3.96 12.92 -16.33
C ALA A 35 -3.47 11.54 -15.86
N ASP A 36 -2.64 11.51 -14.81
CA ASP A 36 -2.17 10.27 -14.18
C ASP A 36 -3.34 9.41 -13.67
N GLN A 37 -4.30 10.02 -12.98
CA GLN A 37 -5.49 9.32 -12.47
C GLN A 37 -6.41 8.87 -13.61
N GLY A 38 -6.59 9.70 -14.63
CA GLY A 38 -7.39 9.37 -15.82
C GLY A 38 -6.80 8.24 -16.67
N ALA A 39 -5.47 8.07 -16.65
CA ALA A 39 -4.80 6.95 -17.32
C ALA A 39 -5.00 5.62 -16.60
N TRP A 40 -5.30 5.63 -15.30
CA TRP A 40 -5.41 4.43 -14.46
C TRP A 40 -6.67 4.47 -13.57
N PRO A 41 -7.88 4.51 -14.15
CA PRO A 41 -9.12 4.77 -13.42
C PRO A 41 -9.51 3.65 -12.44
N ALA A 42 -8.97 2.43 -12.62
CA ALA A 42 -9.21 1.32 -11.70
C ALA A 42 -8.33 1.39 -10.42
N LEU A 43 -7.25 2.18 -10.43
CA LEU A 43 -6.30 2.28 -9.34
C LEU A 43 -6.60 3.49 -8.45
N GLN A 44 -6.34 3.37 -7.15
CA GLN A 44 -6.38 4.49 -6.23
C GLN A 44 -4.99 5.12 -6.11
N PHE A 45 -4.93 6.44 -5.98
CA PHE A 45 -3.68 7.14 -5.74
C PHE A 45 -3.79 7.98 -4.47
N GLN A 46 -2.75 7.92 -3.63
CA GLN A 46 -2.64 8.73 -2.42
C GLN A 46 -1.24 9.34 -2.33
N THR A 47 -1.14 10.49 -1.66
CA THR A 47 0.14 11.18 -1.44
C THR A 47 0.65 10.94 -0.01
N GLY A 48 1.96 10.85 0.13
CA GLY A 48 2.67 10.65 1.40
C GLY A 48 3.46 9.35 1.44
N LEU A 49 4.15 9.12 2.54
CA LEU A 49 4.92 7.90 2.72
C LEU A 49 3.97 6.71 2.87
N VAL A 50 4.33 5.55 2.31
CA VAL A 50 3.44 4.39 2.28
C VAL A 50 2.96 3.96 3.66
N HIS A 51 3.79 4.11 4.70
CA HIS A 51 3.40 3.78 6.07
C HIS A 51 2.31 4.71 6.60
N GLU A 52 2.29 5.98 6.19
CA GLU A 52 1.25 6.95 6.55
C GLU A 52 -0.05 6.65 5.78
N VAL A 53 0.07 6.29 4.50
CA VAL A 53 -1.07 5.84 3.69
C VAL A 53 -1.70 4.60 4.32
N VAL A 54 -0.90 3.62 4.72
CA VAL A 54 -1.37 2.44 5.45
C VAL A 54 -2.11 2.83 6.74
N GLN A 55 -1.54 3.72 7.56
CA GLN A 55 -2.22 4.19 8.79
C GLN A 55 -3.60 4.81 8.54
N ARG A 56 -3.76 5.60 7.47
CA ARG A 56 -5.04 6.26 7.13
C ARG A 56 -6.12 5.29 6.68
N ASN A 57 -5.74 4.16 6.08
CA ASN A 57 -6.68 3.22 5.46
C ASN A 57 -6.88 1.94 6.30
N LEU A 58 -6.04 1.70 7.32
CA LEU A 58 -6.20 0.55 8.20
C LEU A 58 -7.34 0.77 9.19
N THR A 59 -8.19 -0.25 9.32
CA THR A 59 -9.18 -0.32 10.40
C THR A 59 -8.55 -1.02 11.61
N PRO A 60 -8.48 -0.38 12.80
CA PRO A 60 -7.93 -1.01 13.99
C PRO A 60 -8.67 -2.31 14.36
N GLY A 61 -7.92 -3.33 14.77
CA GLY A 61 -8.51 -4.57 15.29
C GLY A 61 -9.05 -5.54 14.23
N ALA A 62 -8.66 -5.39 12.97
CA ALA A 62 -9.04 -6.29 11.90
C ALA A 62 -8.46 -7.71 12.16
N GLY A 63 -9.32 -8.58 12.68
CA GLY A 63 -8.90 -9.77 13.44
C GLY A 63 -8.32 -10.92 12.62
N ASN A 64 -8.57 -10.98 11.29
CA ASN A 64 -8.20 -12.13 10.46
C ASN A 64 -7.22 -11.85 9.31
N GLU A 65 -6.68 -10.65 9.23
CA GLU A 65 -5.82 -10.26 8.12
C GLU A 65 -4.37 -10.72 8.32
N MET A 66 -3.64 -10.82 7.21
CA MET A 66 -2.21 -11.10 7.19
C MET A 66 -1.54 -9.95 6.45
N ALA A 67 -0.58 -9.30 7.11
CA ALA A 67 0.18 -8.20 6.51
C ALA A 67 1.48 -8.74 5.90
N PHE A 68 1.74 -8.38 4.64
CA PHE A 68 2.98 -8.66 3.94
C PHE A 68 3.68 -7.35 3.61
N LEU A 69 4.96 -7.23 3.96
CA LEU A 69 5.77 -6.04 3.70
C LEU A 69 7.05 -6.42 2.98
N ALA A 70 7.39 -5.72 1.90
CA ALA A 70 8.66 -5.92 1.21
C ALA A 70 9.18 -4.59 0.68
N GLY A 71 10.45 -4.28 0.89
CA GLY A 71 11.06 -3.06 0.36
C GLY A 71 12.28 -2.57 1.15
N PRO A 72 12.64 -1.29 0.99
CA PRO A 72 13.77 -0.70 1.70
C PRO A 72 13.61 -0.82 3.23
N PRO A 73 14.69 -1.11 3.98
CA PRO A 73 14.65 -1.21 5.44
C PRO A 73 13.88 -0.07 6.15
N PRO A 74 14.10 1.23 5.83
CA PRO A 74 13.37 2.30 6.52
C PRO A 74 11.86 2.26 6.27
N MET A 75 11.43 1.86 5.07
CA MET A 75 10.02 1.74 4.72
C MET A 75 9.35 0.59 5.47
N VAL A 76 10.03 -0.57 5.53
CA VAL A 76 9.52 -1.76 6.24
C VAL A 76 9.38 -1.48 7.73
N GLU A 77 10.41 -0.90 8.36
CA GLU A 77 10.42 -0.62 9.80
C GLU A 77 9.35 0.39 10.22
N ALA A 78 9.17 1.47 9.44
CA ALA A 78 8.14 2.47 9.71
C ALA A 78 6.73 1.87 9.60
N THR A 79 6.49 1.04 8.59
CA THR A 79 5.20 0.37 8.41
C THR A 79 4.95 -0.67 9.51
N LEU A 80 5.97 -1.43 9.92
CA LEU A 80 5.86 -2.42 11.01
C LEU A 80 5.45 -1.76 12.33
N ARG A 81 6.08 -0.62 12.66
CA ARG A 81 5.73 0.18 13.83
C ARG A 81 4.26 0.62 13.79
N SER A 82 3.79 1.06 12.63
CA SER A 82 2.41 1.49 12.40
C SER A 82 1.41 0.35 12.63
N LEU A 83 1.68 -0.82 12.05
CA LEU A 83 0.84 -2.01 12.19
C LEU A 83 0.73 -2.47 13.65
N VAL A 84 1.84 -2.57 14.36
CA VAL A 84 1.87 -3.10 15.73
C VAL A 84 1.31 -2.09 16.73
N LEU A 85 1.77 -0.83 16.69
CA LEU A 85 1.44 0.13 17.75
C LEU A 85 0.10 0.83 17.54
N GLN A 86 -0.27 1.11 16.29
CA GLN A 86 -1.45 1.92 15.99
C GLN A 86 -2.62 1.03 15.57
N ALA A 87 -2.42 0.10 14.63
CA ALA A 87 -3.46 -0.81 14.17
C ALA A 87 -3.66 -2.05 15.06
N ARG A 88 -2.74 -2.29 16.01
CA ARG A 88 -2.72 -3.44 16.94
C ARG A 88 -2.74 -4.80 16.22
N PHE A 89 -2.06 -4.89 15.07
CA PHE A 89 -1.89 -6.16 14.37
C PHE A 89 -1.10 -7.14 15.24
N PRO A 90 -1.55 -8.40 15.38
CA PRO A 90 -0.77 -9.41 16.09
C PRO A 90 0.56 -9.65 15.36
N PRO A 91 1.72 -9.64 16.04
CA PRO A 91 3.02 -9.83 15.39
C PRO A 91 3.12 -11.13 14.58
N ALA A 92 2.46 -12.20 15.05
CA ALA A 92 2.40 -13.48 14.35
C ALA A 92 1.68 -13.42 12.98
N ARG A 93 0.95 -12.34 12.67
CA ARG A 93 0.25 -12.08 11.40
C ARG A 93 0.94 -11.04 10.51
N ILE A 94 2.21 -10.76 10.79
CA ILE A 94 3.03 -9.88 9.97
C ILE A 94 4.16 -10.72 9.37
N ARG A 95 4.36 -10.61 8.05
CA ARG A 95 5.50 -11.17 7.32
C ARG A 95 6.20 -10.02 6.63
N PHE A 96 7.52 -9.95 6.74
CA PHE A 96 8.27 -8.89 6.12
C PHE A 96 9.58 -9.39 5.50
N ASP A 97 10.01 -8.70 4.46
CA ASP A 97 11.28 -8.88 3.78
C ASP A 97 11.94 -7.52 3.57
N LYS A 98 13.18 -7.38 4.03
CA LYS A 98 13.94 -6.12 3.90
C LYS A 98 14.96 -6.31 2.79
N PHE A 99 14.97 -5.41 1.82
CA PHE A 99 15.97 -5.45 0.76
C PHE A 99 17.28 -4.90 1.30
N SER A 100 18.23 -5.78 1.58
CA SER A 100 19.57 -5.50 2.10
C SER A 100 20.63 -6.20 1.28
#